data_AF-A0A0U2TJV8-F1
#
_entry.id   AF-A0A0U2TJV8-F1
#
_cell.length_a   1.000
_cell.length_b   1.000
_cell.length_c   1.000
_cell.angle_alpha   90.00
_cell.angle_beta   90.00
_cell.angle_gamma   90.00
#
_symmetry.space_group_name_H-M   'P 1'
#
loop_
_entity.id
_entity.type
_entity.pdbx_description
1 polymer ?
#
loop_
_entity_poly.entity_id
_entity_poly.type
_entity_poly.pdbx_seq_one_letter_code
_entity_poly.pdbx_strand_id
1 'polypeptide(L)'
;MTDGFENCVCKLLEAEGYWVRRGVRVNLTQDEKRAIGKTSAPRPIVDLVALHFGRNELLALEAKSYADTPGVKLAQMQEEHEVPAGRFKLFTSERYRTVVLERLKQDLIEGGMANAQSTLTLGLLAGKVNQGQSQAIRDLMAARGWLFWSPDDVKAKMAALQD
;
A
#
# COMPACT_ATOMS: atom_id res chain seq x y z
N MET A 1 -10.56 -3.83 -15.35
CA MET A 1 -10.13 -2.43 -15.58
C MET A 1 -9.64 -1.79 -14.29
N THR A 2 -8.56 -2.33 -13.72
CA THR A 2 -7.85 -1.79 -12.53
C THR A 2 -6.62 -0.97 -12.94
N ASP A 3 -6.17 -1.11 -14.19
CA ASP A 3 -4.94 -0.48 -14.69
C ASP A 3 -5.00 1.05 -14.79
N GLY A 4 -6.16 1.65 -15.05
CA GLY A 4 -6.25 3.10 -15.26
C GLY A 4 -5.88 3.92 -14.03
N PHE A 5 -6.42 3.54 -12.86
CA PHE A 5 -6.12 4.23 -11.61
C PHE A 5 -4.69 3.95 -11.13
N GLU A 6 -4.23 2.70 -11.21
CA GLU A 6 -2.84 2.35 -10.87
C GLU A 6 -1.84 3.10 -11.75
N ASN A 7 -2.06 3.16 -13.06
CA ASN A 7 -1.22 3.92 -13.98
C ASN A 7 -1.20 5.42 -13.64
N CYS A 8 -2.35 5.98 -13.27
CA CYS A 8 -2.46 7.37 -12.84
C CYS A 8 -1.58 7.64 -11.62
N VAL A 9 -1.73 6.87 -10.54
CA VAL A 9 -0.94 7.07 -9.32
C VAL A 9 0.54 6.73 -9.50
N CYS A 10 0.91 5.81 -10.40
CA CYS A 10 2.31 5.58 -10.77
C CYS A 10 2.94 6.84 -11.34
N LYS A 11 2.29 7.50 -12.31
CA LYS A 11 2.80 8.75 -12.90
C LYS A 11 2.96 9.86 -11.86
N LEU A 12 2.03 9.96 -10.91
CA LEU A 12 2.15 10.92 -9.81
C LEU A 12 3.34 10.65 -8.91
N LEU A 13 3.56 9.39 -8.53
CA LEU A 13 4.73 8.98 -7.74
C LEU A 13 6.03 9.23 -8.52
N GLU A 14 6.08 8.91 -9.81
CA GLU A 14 7.23 9.18 -10.67
C GLU A 14 7.55 10.68 -10.76
N ALA A 15 6.52 11.52 -10.88
CA ALA A 15 6.67 12.98 -10.86
C ALA A 15 7.18 13.50 -9.51
N GLU A 16 6.89 12.81 -8.41
CA GLU A 16 7.44 13.09 -7.07
C GLU A 16 8.86 12.51 -6.85
N GLY A 17 9.49 11.98 -7.89
CA GLY A 17 10.86 11.46 -7.83
C GLY A 17 10.98 10.02 -7.33
N TYR A 18 9.88 9.29 -7.26
CA TYR A 18 9.92 7.87 -6.93
C TYR A 18 10.18 7.02 -8.17
N TRP A 19 10.99 5.98 -8.00
CA TRP A 19 10.98 4.84 -8.91
C TRP A 19 9.89 3.86 -8.48
N VAL A 20 9.04 3.42 -9.41
CA VAL A 20 7.83 2.64 -9.09
C VAL A 20 7.84 1.26 -9.75
N ARG A 21 7.42 0.23 -9.00
CA ARG A 21 7.09 -1.10 -9.52
C ARG A 21 5.67 -1.50 -9.15
N ARG A 22 4.94 -2.07 -10.10
CA ARG A 22 3.57 -2.56 -9.94
C ARG A 22 3.55 -4.07 -9.66
N GLY A 23 2.55 -4.52 -8.92
CA GLY A 23 2.22 -5.94 -8.73
C GLY A 23 3.36 -6.76 -8.13
N VAL A 24 3.99 -6.25 -7.07
CA VAL A 24 5.17 -6.90 -6.48
C VAL A 24 4.74 -8.10 -5.66
N ARG A 25 5.17 -9.28 -6.09
CA ARG A 25 4.92 -10.55 -5.39
C ARG A 25 5.91 -10.70 -4.25
N VAL A 26 5.40 -10.99 -3.05
CA VAL A 26 6.20 -11.23 -1.85
C VAL A 26 6.46 -12.71 -1.66
N ASN A 27 7.72 -13.10 -1.54
CA ASN A 27 8.12 -14.51 -1.52
C ASN A 27 8.15 -15.08 -0.09
N LEU A 28 6.98 -15.19 0.54
CA LEU A 28 6.87 -15.76 1.87
C LEU A 28 7.41 -17.19 1.93
N THR A 29 8.26 -17.47 2.92
CA THR A 29 8.74 -18.81 3.25
C THR A 29 7.62 -19.67 3.85
N GLN A 30 7.86 -20.97 4.01
CA GLN A 30 6.87 -21.85 4.65
C GLN A 30 6.65 -21.49 6.12
N ASP A 31 7.70 -21.09 6.83
CA ASP A 31 7.60 -20.68 8.25
C ASP A 31 6.85 -19.37 8.39
N GLU A 32 7.07 -18.41 7.49
CA GLU A 32 6.31 -17.15 7.44
C GLU A 32 4.82 -17.40 7.13
N LYS A 33 4.52 -18.31 6.21
CA LYS A 33 3.14 -18.73 5.92
C LYS A 33 2.45 -19.36 7.13
N ARG A 34 3.17 -20.18 7.91
CA ARG A 34 2.69 -20.72 9.18
C ARG A 34 2.46 -19.61 10.20
N ALA A 35 3.41 -18.67 10.32
CA ALA A 35 3.32 -17.55 11.24
C ALA A 35 2.07 -16.69 11.00
N ILE A 36 1.66 -16.46 9.75
CA ILE A 36 0.43 -15.71 9.44
C ILE A 36 -0.86 -16.54 9.50
N GLY A 37 -0.79 -17.79 9.97
CA GLY A 37 -1.95 -18.69 10.09
C GLY A 37 -2.48 -19.20 8.75
N LYS A 38 -1.71 -19.13 7.65
CA LYS A 38 -2.11 -19.62 6.33
C LYS A 38 -1.03 -20.47 5.68
N THR A 39 -1.02 -21.74 6.04
CA THR A 39 -0.08 -22.77 5.56
C THR A 39 -0.07 -22.96 4.04
N SER A 40 -1.14 -22.57 3.34
CA SER A 40 -1.27 -22.62 1.87
C SER A 40 -1.66 -21.28 1.24
N ALA A 41 -1.29 -20.15 1.84
CA ALA A 41 -1.60 -18.84 1.28
C ALA A 41 -1.00 -18.64 -0.14
N PRO A 42 -1.77 -18.04 -1.07
CA PRO A 42 -1.20 -17.53 -2.32
C PRO A 42 -0.15 -16.46 -1.98
N ARG A 43 0.84 -16.28 -2.87
CA ARG A 43 1.86 -15.23 -2.73
C ARG A 43 1.17 -13.87 -2.60
N PRO A 44 1.36 -13.14 -1.49
CA PRO A 44 0.87 -11.78 -1.38
C PRO A 44 1.37 -10.93 -2.54
N ILE A 45 0.53 -10.02 -3.00
CA ILE A 45 0.86 -9.03 -4.00
C ILE A 45 0.65 -7.67 -3.35
N VAL A 46 1.69 -6.84 -3.37
CA VAL A 46 1.58 -5.42 -3.05
C VAL A 46 1.34 -4.69 -4.36
N ASP A 47 0.27 -3.89 -4.43
CA ASP A 47 -0.17 -3.25 -5.66
C ASP A 47 0.95 -2.39 -6.26
N LEU A 48 1.62 -1.56 -5.44
CA LEU A 48 2.76 -0.74 -5.85
C LEU A 48 3.87 -0.74 -4.80
N VAL A 49 5.10 -0.72 -5.26
CA VAL A 49 6.29 -0.38 -4.48
C VAL A 49 6.91 0.88 -5.08
N ALA A 50 7.20 1.88 -4.26
CA ALA A 50 7.80 3.12 -4.72
C ALA A 50 9.04 3.46 -3.88
N LEU A 51 10.18 3.72 -4.51
CA LEU A 51 11.43 4.08 -3.85
C LEU A 51 11.80 5.51 -4.20
N HIS A 52 11.98 6.36 -3.20
CA HIS A 52 12.60 7.67 -3.38
C HIS A 52 14.08 7.60 -2.96
N PHE A 53 14.99 7.48 -3.94
CA PHE A 53 16.41 7.25 -3.69
C PHE A 53 17.05 8.33 -2.79
N GLY A 54 16.81 9.61 -3.10
CA GLY A 54 17.40 10.72 -2.35
C GLY A 54 16.95 10.82 -0.89
N ARG A 55 15.81 10.20 -0.54
CA ARG A 55 15.29 10.15 0.85
C ARG A 55 15.51 8.78 1.49
N ASN A 56 16.01 7.80 0.74
CA ASN A 56 16.06 6.38 1.10
C ASN A 56 14.73 5.87 1.68
N GLU A 57 13.63 6.31 1.08
CA GLU A 57 12.26 6.03 1.52
C GLU A 57 11.64 5.00 0.57
N LEU A 58 11.08 3.95 1.16
CA LEU A 58 10.40 2.87 0.46
C LEU A 58 8.92 2.88 0.86
N LEU A 59 8.04 2.91 -0.12
CA LEU A 59 6.60 2.81 0.09
C LEU A 59 6.09 1.46 -0.39
N ALA A 60 5.29 0.80 0.44
CA ALA A 60 4.45 -0.32 0.05
C ALA A 60 3.00 0.17 0.00
N LEU A 61 2.39 0.18 -1.19
CA LEU A 61 1.13 0.88 -1.42
C LEU A 61 0.05 -0.07 -1.94
N GLU A 62 -1.14 0.04 -1.36
CA GLU A 62 -2.37 -0.54 -1.89
C GLU A 62 -3.11 0.53 -2.69
N ALA A 63 -3.50 0.24 -3.93
CA ALA A 63 -4.21 1.15 -4.82
C ALA A 63 -5.64 0.66 -5.05
N LYS A 64 -6.63 1.46 -4.68
CA LYS A 64 -8.04 1.06 -4.74
C LYS A 64 -8.91 2.08 -5.46
N SER A 65 -9.31 1.77 -6.70
CA SER A 65 -10.08 2.68 -7.58
C SER A 65 -11.56 2.81 -7.20
N TYR A 66 -12.23 1.69 -6.88
CA TYR A 66 -13.62 1.62 -6.41
C TYR A 66 -14.71 2.33 -7.24
N ALA A 67 -14.52 2.46 -8.57
CA ALA A 67 -15.43 3.18 -9.48
C ALA A 67 -16.94 2.94 -9.21
N ASP A 68 -17.37 1.67 -9.16
CA ASP A 68 -18.80 1.29 -9.04
C ASP A 68 -19.22 0.89 -7.62
N THR A 69 -18.41 1.20 -6.61
CA THR A 69 -18.69 0.81 -5.22
C THR A 69 -18.74 2.02 -4.30
N PRO A 70 -19.14 1.86 -3.03
CA PRO A 70 -19.16 2.98 -2.09
C PRO A 70 -17.78 3.53 -1.69
N GLY A 71 -16.66 2.96 -2.17
CA GLY A 71 -15.30 3.39 -1.81
C GLY A 71 -14.75 2.71 -0.55
N VAL A 72 -13.54 3.12 -0.15
CA VAL A 72 -12.92 2.73 1.13
C VAL A 72 -13.80 3.22 2.28
N LYS A 73 -14.15 2.32 3.21
CA LYS A 73 -14.91 2.65 4.42
C LYS A 73 -13.99 2.65 5.64
N LEU A 74 -14.14 3.65 6.50
CA LEU A 74 -13.39 3.76 7.76
C LEU A 74 -13.55 2.50 8.62
N ALA A 75 -14.79 2.01 8.79
CA ALA A 75 -15.08 0.83 9.61
C ALA A 75 -14.28 -0.40 9.16
N GLN A 76 -14.07 -0.58 7.85
CA GLN A 76 -13.30 -1.71 7.31
C GLN A 76 -11.79 -1.56 7.54
N MET A 77 -11.30 -0.32 7.66
CA MET A 77 -9.89 -0.03 7.97
C MET A 77 -9.59 -0.14 9.47
N GLN A 78 -10.62 -0.07 10.30
CA GLN A 78 -10.55 -0.20 11.76
C GLN A 78 -10.76 -1.64 12.24
N GLU A 79 -11.16 -2.56 11.36
CA GLU A 79 -11.20 -3.99 11.69
C GLU A 79 -9.83 -4.49 12.15
N GLU A 80 -9.83 -5.44 13.07
CA GLU A 80 -8.62 -6.12 13.54
C GLU A 80 -8.79 -7.63 13.40
N HIS A 81 -7.85 -8.26 12.69
CA HIS A 81 -7.88 -9.68 12.39
C HIS A 81 -6.56 -10.34 12.75
N GLU A 82 -6.60 -11.33 13.64
CA GLU A 82 -5.42 -12.14 13.95
C GLU A 82 -4.95 -12.92 12.71
N VAL A 83 -5.90 -13.52 11.98
CA VAL A 83 -5.67 -14.22 10.70
C VAL A 83 -6.12 -13.32 9.55
N PRO A 84 -5.29 -13.07 8.52
CA PRO A 84 -5.60 -12.09 7.48
C PRO A 84 -6.88 -12.43 6.70
N ALA A 85 -7.87 -11.56 6.85
CA ALA A 85 -9.19 -11.63 6.22
C ALA A 85 -9.58 -10.32 5.52
N GLY A 86 -10.56 -10.39 4.61
CA GLY A 86 -11.06 -9.22 3.91
C GLY A 86 -10.10 -8.64 2.86
N ARG A 87 -10.38 -7.39 2.44
CA ARG A 87 -9.65 -6.69 1.38
C ARG A 87 -8.48 -5.84 1.90
N PHE A 88 -8.52 -5.46 3.18
CA PHE A 88 -7.57 -4.54 3.79
C PHE A 88 -6.56 -5.25 4.71
N LYS A 89 -6.20 -6.49 4.40
CA LYS A 89 -5.38 -7.37 5.26
C LYS A 89 -4.08 -6.73 5.76
N LEU A 90 -3.41 -5.91 4.93
CA LEU A 90 -2.20 -5.19 5.34
C LEU A 90 -2.49 -4.11 6.40
N PHE A 91 -3.69 -3.55 6.40
CA PHE A 91 -4.10 -2.52 7.36
C PHE A 91 -4.75 -3.12 8.62
N THR A 92 -5.42 -4.27 8.48
CA THR A 92 -6.27 -4.86 9.53
C THR A 92 -5.66 -6.05 10.25
N SER A 93 -4.54 -6.61 9.76
CA SER A 93 -3.85 -7.72 10.43
C SER A 93 -2.38 -7.38 10.65
N GLU A 94 -2.02 -7.08 11.91
CA GLU A 94 -0.65 -6.69 12.28
C GLU A 94 0.37 -7.78 12.00
N ARG A 95 0.06 -9.03 12.39
CA ARG A 95 0.93 -10.18 12.13
C ARG A 95 1.18 -10.37 10.64
N TYR A 96 0.13 -10.27 9.82
CA TYR A 96 0.26 -10.37 8.37
C TYR A 96 1.06 -9.21 7.79
N ARG A 97 0.76 -7.97 8.20
CA ARG A 97 1.48 -6.77 7.77
C ARG A 97 2.98 -6.89 8.05
N THR A 98 3.35 -7.22 9.29
CA THR A 98 4.74 -7.31 9.72
C THR A 98 5.51 -8.31 8.86
N VAL A 99 5.02 -9.55 8.78
CA VAL A 99 5.66 -10.62 7.99
C VAL A 99 5.78 -10.25 6.51
N VAL A 100 4.71 -9.69 5.91
CA VAL A 100 4.71 -9.34 4.48
C VAL A 100 5.66 -8.18 4.19
N LEU A 101 5.67 -7.13 5.01
CA LEU A 101 6.50 -5.95 4.78
C LEU A 101 7.97 -6.22 5.08
N GLU A 102 8.29 -7.03 6.09
CA GLU A 102 9.65 -7.48 6.37
C GLU A 102 10.20 -8.33 5.22
N ARG A 103 9.44 -9.33 4.76
CA ARG A 103 9.83 -10.15 3.60
C ARG A 103 9.94 -9.30 2.33
N LEU A 104 9.03 -8.36 2.10
CA LEU A 104 9.11 -7.45 0.96
C LEU A 104 10.40 -6.62 1.01
N LYS A 105 10.73 -6.02 2.16
CA LYS A 105 11.97 -5.24 2.30
C LYS A 105 13.20 -6.12 2.05
N GLN A 106 13.20 -7.35 2.58
CA GLN A 106 14.29 -8.30 2.36
C GLN A 106 14.44 -8.66 0.87
N ASP A 107 13.35 -9.02 0.19
CA ASP A 107 13.34 -9.35 -1.24
C ASP A 107 13.87 -8.16 -2.08
N LEU A 108 13.55 -6.92 -1.68
CA LEU A 108 14.03 -5.72 -2.36
C LEU A 108 15.52 -5.44 -2.09
N ILE A 109 16.00 -5.71 -0.88
CA ILE A 109 17.43 -5.59 -0.54
C ILE A 109 18.25 -6.63 -1.33
N GLU A 110 17.81 -7.88 -1.33
CA GLU A 110 18.46 -8.97 -2.08
C GLU A 110 18.47 -8.70 -3.59
N GLY A 111 17.40 -8.06 -4.09
CA GLY A 111 17.32 -7.61 -5.47
C GLY A 111 18.07 -6.31 -5.79
N GLY A 112 18.79 -5.71 -4.83
CA GLY A 112 19.54 -4.46 -5.02
C GLY A 112 18.67 -3.21 -5.22
N MET A 113 17.38 -3.29 -4.90
CA MET A 113 16.40 -2.19 -5.06
C MET A 113 16.24 -1.35 -3.79
N ALA A 114 16.65 -1.87 -2.64
CA ALA A 114 16.65 -1.16 -1.37
C ALA A 114 17.93 -1.52 -0.58
N ASN A 115 18.15 -0.85 0.55
CA ASN A 115 19.24 -1.17 1.46
C ASN A 115 18.72 -1.31 2.90
N ALA A 116 19.59 -1.76 3.81
CA ALA A 116 19.22 -1.96 5.22
C ALA A 116 18.68 -0.68 5.88
N GLN A 117 19.18 0.49 5.47
CA GLN A 117 18.79 1.81 5.97
C GLN A 117 17.50 2.34 5.35
N SER A 118 16.96 1.69 4.31
CA SER A 118 15.72 2.16 3.67
C SER A 118 14.55 2.05 4.65
N THR A 119 13.82 3.15 4.84
CA THR A 119 12.64 3.19 5.72
C THR A 119 11.42 2.77 4.93
N LEU A 120 10.72 1.72 5.38
CA LEU A 120 9.51 1.22 4.72
C LEU A 120 8.26 1.79 5.37
N THR A 121 7.42 2.47 4.59
CA THR A 121 6.12 3.00 5.00
C THR A 121 5.00 2.33 4.21
N LEU A 122 3.98 1.81 4.91
CA LEU A 122 2.75 1.31 4.29
C LEU A 122 1.84 2.49 3.89
N GLY A 123 1.11 2.37 2.79
CA GLY A 123 0.14 3.39 2.40
C GLY A 123 -1.04 2.91 1.56
N LEU A 124 -2.07 3.75 1.50
CA LEU A 124 -3.29 3.53 0.73
C LEU A 124 -3.51 4.69 -0.24
N LEU A 125 -3.71 4.37 -1.52
CA LEU A 125 -4.09 5.32 -2.55
C LEU A 125 -5.54 5.02 -2.96
N ALA A 126 -6.47 5.92 -2.63
CA ALA A 126 -7.89 5.70 -2.83
C ALA A 126 -8.44 6.57 -3.97
N GLY A 127 -8.99 5.92 -5.00
CA GLY A 127 -9.75 6.59 -6.06
C GLY A 127 -11.17 6.97 -5.61
N LYS A 128 -11.69 6.32 -4.56
CA LYS A 128 -12.97 6.64 -3.94
C LYS A 128 -12.98 6.28 -2.45
N VAL A 129 -13.51 7.18 -1.64
CA VAL A 129 -13.75 7.00 -0.20
C VAL A 129 -15.23 7.15 0.08
N ASN A 130 -15.72 6.39 1.06
CA ASN A 130 -17.11 6.42 1.44
C ASN A 130 -17.48 7.76 2.10
N GLN A 131 -18.52 8.41 1.58
CA GLN A 131 -19.29 9.52 2.19
C GLN A 131 -18.54 10.35 3.24
N GLY A 132 -17.65 11.25 2.80
CA GLY A 132 -16.99 12.22 3.68
C GLY A 132 -15.94 11.65 4.65
N GLN A 133 -15.67 10.34 4.61
CA GLN A 133 -14.74 9.70 5.54
C GLN A 133 -13.26 9.93 5.22
N SER A 134 -12.94 10.72 4.19
CA SER A 134 -11.54 10.96 3.78
C SER A 134 -10.70 11.51 4.93
N GLN A 135 -11.24 12.46 5.71
CA GLN A 135 -10.49 13.03 6.84
C GLN A 135 -10.30 12.01 7.96
N ALA A 136 -11.35 11.28 8.35
CA ALA A 136 -11.24 10.27 9.40
C ALA A 136 -10.28 9.13 9.03
N ILE A 137 -10.24 8.73 7.75
CA ILE A 137 -9.24 7.78 7.25
C ILE A 137 -7.85 8.40 7.28
N ARG A 138 -7.69 9.67 6.88
CA ARG A 138 -6.40 10.37 6.97
C ARG A 138 -5.88 10.36 8.41
N ASP A 139 -6.73 10.69 9.38
CA ASP A 139 -6.36 10.73 10.79
C ASP A 139 -5.94 9.33 11.29
N LEU A 140 -6.70 8.28 10.94
CA LEU A 140 -6.36 6.89 11.25
C LEU A 140 -5.00 6.48 10.66
N MET A 141 -4.75 6.82 9.39
CA MET A 141 -3.52 6.46 8.69
C MET A 141 -2.33 7.22 9.29
N ALA A 142 -2.48 8.52 9.55
CA ALA A 142 -1.46 9.35 10.18
C ALA A 142 -1.11 8.87 11.60
N ALA A 143 -2.12 8.51 12.41
CA ALA A 143 -1.90 7.96 13.75
C ALA A 143 -1.09 6.65 13.74
N ARG A 144 -1.08 5.92 12.61
CA ARG A 144 -0.32 4.68 12.42
C ARG A 144 1.00 4.90 11.66
N GLY A 145 1.34 6.14 11.32
CA GLY A 145 2.52 6.47 10.51
C GLY A 145 2.43 5.97 9.06
N TRP A 146 1.22 5.83 8.52
CA TRP A 146 0.97 5.33 7.17
C TRP A 146 0.63 6.47 6.20
N LEU A 147 1.00 6.30 4.93
CA LEU A 147 0.66 7.24 3.87
C LEU A 147 -0.80 7.06 3.44
N PHE A 148 -1.49 8.17 3.20
CA PHE A 148 -2.82 8.15 2.58
C PHE A 148 -2.98 9.24 1.53
N TRP A 149 -3.34 8.82 0.31
CA TRP A 149 -3.88 9.71 -0.71
C TRP A 149 -5.37 9.46 -0.87
N SER A 150 -6.15 10.46 -0.48
CA SER A 150 -7.58 10.54 -0.74
C SER A 150 -7.85 10.84 -2.22
N PRO A 151 -9.11 10.69 -2.69
CA PRO A 151 -9.47 11.02 -4.06
C PRO A 151 -9.14 12.46 -4.45
N ASP A 152 -9.26 13.39 -3.50
CA ASP A 152 -9.00 14.81 -3.76
C ASP A 152 -7.51 15.12 -3.79
N ASP A 153 -6.68 14.39 -3.03
CA ASP A 153 -5.21 14.47 -3.15
C ASP A 153 -4.76 14.02 -4.54
N VAL A 154 -5.30 12.89 -5.03
CA VAL A 154 -4.98 12.37 -6.37
C VAL A 154 -5.39 13.38 -7.44
N LYS A 155 -6.59 13.95 -7.36
CA LYS A 155 -7.05 14.98 -8.31
C LYS A 155 -6.17 16.23 -8.29
N ALA A 156 -5.83 16.73 -7.09
CA ALA A 156 -5.00 17.91 -6.94
C ALA A 156 -3.59 17.69 -7.52
N LYS A 157 -2.98 16.54 -7.23
CA LYS A 157 -1.68 16.14 -7.79
C LYS A 157 -1.74 15.98 -9.30
N MET A 158 -2.83 15.44 -9.85
CA MET A 158 -3.02 15.34 -11.30
C MET A 158 -3.16 16.70 -11.97
N ALA A 159 -3.89 17.63 -11.36
CA ALA A 159 -3.99 19.00 -11.87
C ALA A 159 -2.62 19.68 -11.92
N ALA A 160 -1.84 19.57 -10.84
CA ALA A 160 -0.51 20.14 -10.75
C ALA A 160 0.53 19.50 -11.71
N LEU A 161 0.26 18.31 -12.26
CA LEU A 161 1.13 17.66 -13.26
C LEU A 161 0.86 18.17 -14.69
N GLN A 162 -0.27 18.84 -14.91
CA GLN A 162 -0.68 19.37 -16.22
C GLN A 162 -0.29 20.83 -16.43
N ASP A 163 0.17 21.50 -15.38
CA ASP A 163 0.70 22.88 -15.37
C ASP A 163 2.22 22.89 -15.61
#